data_AF-A0A8C0BJV7-F1
#
_entry.id   AF-A0A8C0BJV7-F1
#
_cell.length_a   1.000
_cell.length_b   1.000
_cell.length_c   1.000
_cell.angle_alpha   90.00
_cell.angle_beta   90.00
_cell.angle_gamma   90.00
#
_symmetry.space_group_name_H-M   'P 1'
#
loop_
_entity.id
_entity.type
_entity.pdbx_description
1 polymer ?
#
loop_
_entity_poly.entity_id
_entity_poly.type
_entity_poly.pdbx_seq_one_letter_code
_entity_poly.pdbx_strand_id
1 'polypeptide(L)'
;GLGSPHNSHPSLTPPLPLPILQNMPNVRDHDASVYLRLQGDALSVGGYESNPIFWEEVSEKFAFGLFDLDWDVFMQHIEGAINRVPVLEKTGIKSTVCGPESFTADHKPLMGEAPEVRGFFLGCGFNSAGMMLGGGCGRELAHWIIHGRPEKDMYGYDIRRFHQSLTDNNRWIRERSHESYAKNYSVVFPHDEPLAGRNVRKDPLHEELLRQGCVFQERHGWERPGWFSPRGAAPVLDYDYYGAYGQERHRDYTYNQLLGDEYTFDFPPHHDVIKNECLMCRNALALFDMSYFGKFYLVGPEATKAANWLFTADVSKAPGSTVYTCMLNKRGGVESDLTVSRISPGDPASPLAPAFEGDGYYLAIGGAVAQHNWSHITSVLQDMKLQCKLLDCSEELGMMSIQGPLSRVVLQEVLDTDLSNEAFPFSTHKLVTAAGCTVRAMRLSFVGEMGWELHVPKADCVKVYQAVMQAGARHGITNAGYRAIDSLSIEKGYRHWHADLRPDDTPLEAGLAFTCKLKSGIPFLGREAVEAQKAKGIFRRLVCFTTEEKVPMFGLEAVWRDGKVVGHIRRADFGFAIDKTIAYGYIRDPAGGPQWPIGAQQALN
;
A
#
# COMPACT_ATOMS: atom_id res chain seq x y z
N GLY A 1 -24.00 -9.14 -2.01
CA GLY A 1 -23.83 -8.16 -0.91
C GLY A 1 -23.77 -8.92 0.41
N LEU A 2 -23.14 -8.35 1.44
CA LEU A 2 -23.28 -8.88 2.80
C LEU A 2 -24.55 -8.28 3.38
N GLY A 3 -25.64 -9.04 3.34
CA GLY A 3 -26.88 -8.64 3.98
C GLY A 3 -26.97 -9.43 5.25
N SER A 4 -26.41 -8.92 6.33
CA SER A 4 -26.83 -9.44 7.62
C SER A 4 -27.91 -8.55 8.24
N PRO A 5 -28.61 -9.08 9.25
CA PRO A 5 -29.31 -8.30 10.25
C PRO A 5 -28.61 -7.10 10.91
N HIS A 6 -27.56 -6.47 10.37
CA HIS A 6 -26.73 -5.42 10.97
C HIS A 6 -27.36 -4.05 11.24
N ASN A 7 -28.68 -3.95 11.15
CA ASN A 7 -29.38 -2.87 11.82
C ASN A 7 -30.57 -3.39 12.62
N SER A 8 -30.44 -4.56 13.23
CA SER A 8 -31.32 -5.03 14.30
C SER A 8 -31.16 -4.15 15.50
N HIS A 9 -31.89 -3.05 15.46
CA HIS A 9 -32.19 -2.25 16.63
C HIS A 9 -33.41 -2.86 17.29
N PRO A 10 -33.29 -3.76 18.29
CA PRO A 10 -34.26 -3.73 19.34
C PRO A 10 -34.21 -2.31 19.90
N SER A 11 -35.20 -1.49 19.56
CA SER A 11 -35.41 -0.24 20.28
C SER A 11 -35.87 -0.66 21.67
N LEU A 12 -35.00 -0.62 22.65
CA LEU A 12 -35.27 -1.03 24.02
C LEU A 12 -35.74 0.21 24.79
N THR A 13 -36.92 0.19 25.41
CA THR A 13 -37.41 1.33 26.22
C THR A 13 -37.03 1.12 27.68
N PRO A 14 -35.89 1.64 28.18
CA PRO A 14 -35.54 1.49 29.57
C PRO A 14 -36.57 2.22 30.47
N PRO A 15 -36.79 1.78 31.72
CA PRO A 15 -37.65 2.45 32.69
C PRO A 15 -37.01 3.75 33.26
N LEU A 16 -36.18 4.44 32.47
CA LEU A 16 -35.45 5.63 32.88
C LEU A 16 -36.23 6.91 32.52
N PRO A 17 -36.26 7.93 33.40
CA PRO A 17 -36.88 9.22 33.08
C PRO A 17 -36.27 9.87 31.81
N LEU A 18 -37.13 10.32 30.88
CA LEU A 18 -36.77 11.03 29.64
C LEU A 18 -35.69 12.14 29.77
N PRO A 19 -35.64 12.95 30.85
CA PRO A 19 -34.61 13.99 31.01
C PRO A 19 -33.19 13.45 31.15
N ILE A 20 -33.01 12.21 31.62
CA ILE A 20 -31.70 11.56 31.78
C ILE A 20 -31.18 11.05 30.43
N LEU A 21 -32.08 10.71 29.51
CA LEU A 21 -31.74 10.10 28.22
C LEU A 21 -31.30 11.14 27.18
N GLN A 22 -31.91 12.34 27.10
CA GLN A 22 -31.69 13.27 25.98
C GLN A 22 -30.25 13.73 25.71
N ASN A 23 -29.30 13.51 26.63
CA ASN A 23 -27.91 13.97 26.52
C ASN A 23 -26.85 12.83 26.63
N MET A 24 -27.24 11.55 26.49
CA MET A 24 -26.23 10.49 26.54
C MET A 24 -25.42 10.41 25.23
N PRO A 25 -24.11 10.14 25.32
CA PRO A 25 -23.30 9.89 24.13
C PRO A 25 -23.68 8.57 23.48
N ASN A 26 -23.44 8.46 22.17
CA ASN A 26 -23.39 7.16 21.53
C ASN A 26 -22.21 6.36 22.10
N VAL A 27 -22.43 5.07 22.34
CA VAL A 27 -21.42 4.16 22.91
C VAL A 27 -21.02 3.16 21.84
N ARG A 28 -19.72 2.87 21.76
CA ARG A 28 -19.16 1.71 21.06
C ARG A 28 -18.32 0.93 22.05
N ASP A 29 -18.61 -0.35 22.19
CA ASP A 29 -17.86 -1.30 22.99
C ASP A 29 -17.18 -2.27 22.02
N HIS A 30 -15.88 -2.04 21.81
CA HIS A 30 -15.11 -2.82 20.84
C HIS A 30 -14.92 -4.27 21.30
N ASP A 31 -14.73 -4.50 22.60
CA ASP A 31 -14.49 -5.84 23.17
C ASP A 31 -15.73 -6.73 23.04
N ALA A 32 -16.92 -6.14 23.23
CA ALA A 32 -18.20 -6.83 23.09
C ALA A 32 -18.75 -6.82 21.65
N SER A 33 -18.07 -6.16 20.72
CA SER A 33 -18.52 -5.93 19.34
C SER A 33 -19.90 -5.25 19.22
N VAL A 34 -20.25 -4.32 20.10
CA VAL A 34 -21.57 -3.65 20.11
C VAL A 34 -21.50 -2.13 20.08
N TYR A 35 -22.55 -1.51 19.54
CA TYR A 35 -22.80 -0.08 19.67
C TYR A 35 -24.20 0.18 20.20
N LEU A 36 -24.34 1.28 20.94
CA LEU A 36 -25.60 1.72 21.52
C LEU A 36 -25.80 3.20 21.19
N ARG A 37 -27.00 3.53 20.70
CA ARG A 37 -27.37 4.92 20.41
C ARG A 37 -28.80 5.20 20.86
N LEU A 38 -29.08 6.44 21.19
CA LEU A 38 -30.44 6.83 21.50
C LEU A 38 -31.27 7.03 20.23
N GLN A 39 -32.50 6.56 20.28
CA GLN A 39 -33.49 6.72 19.23
C GLN A 39 -34.83 7.11 19.86
N GLY A 40 -35.03 8.42 20.03
CA GLY A 40 -36.20 8.97 20.72
C GLY A 40 -36.18 8.62 22.20
N ASP A 41 -37.16 7.84 22.64
CA ASP A 41 -37.33 7.31 24.00
C ASP A 41 -36.72 5.91 24.19
N ALA A 42 -36.10 5.35 23.16
CA ALA A 42 -35.52 4.02 23.18
C ALA A 42 -34.00 4.03 22.97
N LEU A 43 -33.34 2.94 23.36
CA LEU A 43 -31.96 2.64 23.05
C LEU A 43 -31.90 1.65 21.90
N SER A 44 -31.21 2.01 20.84
CA SER A 44 -30.94 1.17 19.68
C SER A 44 -29.59 0.48 19.91
N VAL A 45 -29.58 -0.85 19.86
CA VAL A 45 -28.42 -1.71 20.08
C VAL A 45 -28.11 -2.41 18.76
N GLY A 46 -26.86 -2.41 18.34
CA GLY A 46 -26.41 -3.18 17.18
C GLY A 46 -25.01 -3.71 17.39
N GLY A 47 -24.56 -4.66 16.56
CA GLY A 47 -23.24 -5.27 16.69
C GLY A 47 -22.75 -5.87 15.39
N TYR A 48 -21.51 -6.36 15.43
CA TYR A 48 -20.86 -7.00 14.29
C TYR A 48 -20.49 -8.45 14.56
N GLU A 49 -21.27 -9.38 14.00
CA GLU A 49 -21.08 -10.82 14.19
C GLU A 49 -19.97 -11.44 13.34
N SER A 50 -19.45 -12.59 13.77
CA SER A 50 -18.52 -13.39 12.97
C SER A 50 -19.18 -14.23 11.87
N ASN A 51 -20.51 -14.32 11.85
CA ASN A 51 -21.28 -15.14 10.90
C ASN A 51 -22.39 -14.34 10.20
N PRO A 52 -22.10 -13.19 9.57
CA PRO A 52 -23.13 -12.40 8.89
C PRO A 52 -23.80 -13.19 7.77
N ILE A 53 -25.04 -12.88 7.46
CA ILE A 53 -25.71 -13.50 6.31
C ILE A 53 -25.21 -12.85 5.00
N PHE A 54 -24.94 -13.68 4.00
CA PHE A 54 -24.62 -13.20 2.65
C PHE A 54 -25.89 -13.15 1.81
N TRP A 55 -26.18 -12.00 1.23
CA TRP A 55 -27.29 -11.83 0.30
C TRP A 55 -26.76 -11.91 -1.12
N GLU A 56 -26.94 -13.06 -1.75
CA GLU A 56 -26.43 -13.35 -3.09
C GLU A 56 -27.15 -12.51 -4.15
N GLU A 57 -28.48 -12.43 -4.06
CA GLU A 57 -29.31 -11.68 -5.00
C GLU A 57 -30.29 -10.77 -4.24
N VAL A 58 -30.29 -9.49 -4.61
CA VAL A 58 -31.31 -8.53 -4.17
C VAL A 58 -32.25 -8.34 -5.36
N SER A 59 -33.55 -8.56 -5.14
CA SER A 59 -34.55 -8.34 -6.18
C SER A 59 -34.48 -6.91 -6.71
N GLU A 60 -34.56 -6.72 -8.02
CA GLU A 60 -34.63 -5.39 -8.66
C GLU A 60 -35.83 -4.55 -8.18
N LYS A 61 -36.84 -5.21 -7.59
CA LYS A 61 -38.04 -4.56 -7.04
C LYS A 61 -37.93 -4.25 -5.55
N PHE A 62 -36.82 -4.60 -4.90
CA PHE A 62 -36.62 -4.35 -3.48
C PHE A 62 -36.40 -2.86 -3.23
N ALA A 63 -37.42 -2.20 -2.64
CA ALA A 63 -37.36 -0.80 -2.26
C ALA A 63 -38.15 -0.60 -0.97
N PHE A 64 -37.58 0.15 -0.01
CA PHE A 64 -38.19 0.40 1.32
C PHE A 64 -38.58 -0.88 2.09
N GLY A 65 -37.94 -2.01 1.79
CA GLY A 65 -38.13 -3.29 2.48
C GLY A 65 -37.15 -3.48 3.62
N LEU A 66 -37.56 -4.26 4.61
CA LEU A 66 -36.72 -4.82 5.67
C LEU A 66 -36.86 -6.34 5.66
N PHE A 67 -35.86 -7.04 6.20
CA PHE A 67 -35.95 -8.47 6.47
C PHE A 67 -36.39 -8.71 7.91
N ASP A 68 -36.76 -9.94 8.21
CA ASP A 68 -36.96 -10.36 9.60
C ASP A 68 -35.60 -10.50 10.30
N LEU A 69 -35.59 -10.24 11.61
CA LEU A 69 -34.38 -10.41 12.41
C LEU A 69 -34.14 -11.90 12.69
N ASP A 70 -32.98 -12.39 12.29
CA ASP A 70 -32.46 -13.67 12.71
C ASP A 70 -31.86 -13.57 14.13
N TRP A 71 -32.60 -14.09 15.10
CA TRP A 71 -32.19 -14.07 16.51
C TRP A 71 -31.00 -15.00 16.77
N ASP A 72 -30.85 -16.12 16.05
CA ASP A 72 -29.73 -17.03 16.27
C ASP A 72 -28.39 -16.35 15.92
N VAL A 73 -28.41 -15.46 14.92
CA VAL A 73 -27.27 -14.62 14.58
C VAL A 73 -27.11 -13.48 15.61
N PHE A 74 -28.18 -12.74 15.93
CA PHE A 74 -28.07 -11.54 16.76
C PHE A 74 -27.74 -11.81 18.24
N MET A 75 -28.12 -12.97 18.78
CA MET A 75 -27.98 -13.27 20.20
C MET A 75 -26.55 -13.22 20.73
N GLN A 76 -25.53 -13.33 19.86
CA GLN A 76 -24.12 -13.18 20.26
C GLN A 76 -23.78 -11.79 20.82
N HIS A 77 -24.56 -10.76 20.48
CA HIS A 77 -24.33 -9.38 20.91
C HIS A 77 -25.02 -9.04 22.24
N ILE A 78 -26.06 -9.79 22.61
CA ILE A 78 -26.95 -9.45 23.72
C ILE A 78 -26.23 -9.52 25.07
N GLU A 79 -25.41 -10.55 25.29
CA GLU A 79 -24.66 -10.69 26.55
C GLU A 79 -23.72 -9.51 26.77
N GLY A 80 -22.98 -9.11 25.74
CA GLY A 80 -22.10 -7.94 25.77
C GLY A 80 -22.87 -6.63 26.01
N ALA A 81 -24.01 -6.46 25.35
CA ALA A 81 -24.88 -5.30 25.54
C ALA A 81 -25.45 -5.22 26.97
N ILE A 82 -25.90 -6.34 27.54
CA ILE A 82 -26.40 -6.41 28.93
C ILE A 82 -25.26 -6.15 29.91
N ASN A 83 -24.09 -6.74 29.70
CA ASN A 83 -22.93 -6.49 30.56
C ASN A 83 -22.56 -4.98 30.59
N ARG A 84 -22.62 -4.31 29.43
CA ARG A 84 -22.37 -2.87 29.34
C ARG A 84 -23.52 -2.02 29.92
N VAL A 85 -24.76 -2.43 29.72
CA VAL A 85 -25.98 -1.73 30.16
C VAL A 85 -26.97 -2.71 30.80
N PRO A 86 -26.82 -3.03 32.10
CA PRO A 86 -27.56 -4.12 32.76
C PRO A 86 -29.09 -4.00 32.73
N VAL A 87 -29.63 -2.78 32.61
CA VAL A 87 -31.08 -2.58 32.52
C VAL A 87 -31.70 -3.22 31.26
N LEU A 88 -30.90 -3.48 30.22
CA LEU A 88 -31.38 -4.12 28.99
C LEU A 88 -31.89 -5.54 29.22
N GLU A 89 -31.39 -6.26 30.23
CA GLU A 89 -31.86 -7.59 30.62
C GLU A 89 -33.37 -7.62 30.90
N LYS A 90 -33.89 -6.51 31.46
CA LYS A 90 -35.29 -6.38 31.90
C LYS A 90 -36.10 -5.48 30.96
N THR A 91 -35.50 -5.02 29.87
CA THR A 91 -36.12 -4.08 28.95
C THR A 91 -36.76 -4.81 27.78
N GLY A 92 -38.02 -4.48 27.46
CA GLY A 92 -38.73 -5.06 26.32
C GLY A 92 -38.27 -4.48 24.97
N ILE A 93 -38.39 -5.29 23.92
CA ILE A 93 -38.07 -4.92 22.53
C ILE A 93 -39.27 -4.17 21.91
N LYS A 94 -39.07 -2.92 21.48
CA LYS A 94 -40.10 -2.08 20.85
C LYS A 94 -40.26 -2.35 19.35
N SER A 95 -39.17 -2.63 18.64
CA SER A 95 -39.13 -2.87 17.20
C SER A 95 -37.85 -3.58 16.82
N THR A 96 -37.76 -4.18 15.64
CA THR A 96 -36.52 -4.66 15.02
C THR A 96 -36.38 -4.02 13.65
N VAL A 97 -35.14 -3.73 13.23
CA VAL A 97 -34.84 -3.26 11.88
C VAL A 97 -33.84 -4.25 11.29
N CYS A 98 -33.88 -4.58 10.02
CA CYS A 98 -32.91 -5.52 9.44
C CYS A 98 -32.89 -5.22 7.94
N GLY A 99 -31.79 -4.68 7.44
CA GLY A 99 -31.72 -4.13 6.09
C GLY A 99 -30.45 -4.58 5.39
N PRO A 100 -30.47 -4.69 4.06
CA PRO A 100 -29.27 -5.02 3.31
C PRO A 100 -28.31 -3.83 3.32
N GLU A 101 -27.02 -4.13 3.44
CA GLU A 101 -25.97 -3.14 3.34
C GLU A 101 -24.86 -3.61 2.39
N SER A 102 -24.02 -2.68 1.95
CA SER A 102 -22.92 -2.97 1.03
C SER A 102 -21.60 -2.83 1.75
N PHE A 103 -20.93 -3.97 1.94
CA PHE A 103 -19.59 -4.07 2.47
C PHE A 103 -18.56 -4.28 1.36
N THR A 104 -17.34 -3.86 1.63
CA THR A 104 -16.19 -3.85 0.72
C THR A 104 -15.04 -4.63 1.35
N ALA A 105 -14.10 -5.06 0.51
CA ALA A 105 -12.98 -5.93 0.88
C ALA A 105 -11.98 -5.34 1.90
N ASP A 106 -12.05 -4.04 2.17
CA ASP A 106 -11.18 -3.34 3.14
C ASP A 106 -11.96 -2.38 4.05
N HIS A 107 -13.29 -2.53 4.11
CA HIS A 107 -14.18 -1.69 4.92
C HIS A 107 -14.12 -0.17 4.59
N LYS A 108 -13.72 0.20 3.36
CA LYS A 108 -13.72 1.60 2.89
C LYS A 108 -14.59 1.75 1.63
N PRO A 109 -15.34 2.85 1.47
CA PRO A 109 -16.09 3.14 0.26
C PRO A 109 -15.27 2.97 -1.03
N LEU A 110 -15.96 2.60 -2.11
CA LEU A 110 -15.42 2.60 -3.46
C LEU A 110 -15.74 3.95 -4.11
N MET A 111 -14.70 4.73 -4.38
CA MET A 111 -14.82 6.07 -4.94
C MET A 111 -13.89 6.30 -6.12
N GLY A 112 -14.25 7.22 -7.00
CA GLY A 112 -13.39 7.68 -8.10
C GLY A 112 -13.77 7.11 -9.46
N GLU A 113 -13.00 7.50 -10.48
CA GLU A 113 -13.26 7.09 -11.86
C GLU A 113 -12.89 5.62 -12.08
N ALA A 114 -13.80 4.86 -12.67
CA ALA A 114 -13.60 3.46 -13.01
C ALA A 114 -12.46 3.32 -14.05
N PRO A 115 -11.46 2.45 -13.82
CA PRO A 115 -10.34 2.26 -14.73
C PRO A 115 -10.73 1.85 -16.16
N GLU A 116 -11.83 1.10 -16.29
CA GLU A 116 -12.31 0.47 -17.51
C GLU A 116 -13.21 1.38 -18.35
N VAL A 117 -13.87 2.38 -17.73
CA VAL A 117 -14.83 3.26 -18.40
C VAL A 117 -14.59 4.71 -18.00
N ARG A 118 -14.00 5.46 -18.93
CA ARG A 118 -13.74 6.88 -18.76
C ARG A 118 -15.03 7.68 -18.58
N GLY A 119 -15.06 8.56 -17.59
CA GLY A 119 -16.21 9.38 -17.22
C GLY A 119 -17.24 8.67 -16.34
N PHE A 120 -17.05 7.38 -16.00
CA PHE A 120 -17.90 6.65 -15.07
C PHE A 120 -17.29 6.69 -13.67
N PHE A 121 -18.03 7.22 -12.70
CA PHE A 121 -17.53 7.42 -11.34
C PHE A 121 -18.30 6.57 -10.34
N LEU A 122 -17.55 5.95 -9.42
CA LEU A 122 -18.09 5.21 -8.30
C LEU A 122 -18.20 6.09 -7.05
N GLY A 123 -19.23 5.80 -6.27
CA GLY A 123 -19.50 6.38 -4.97
C GLY A 123 -20.45 5.44 -4.22
N CYS A 124 -19.95 4.24 -3.89
CA CYS A 124 -20.76 3.14 -3.37
C CYS A 124 -20.01 2.32 -2.30
N GLY A 125 -20.64 1.29 -1.74
CA GLY A 125 -20.00 0.37 -0.79
C GLY A 125 -19.65 1.04 0.56
N PHE A 126 -20.57 1.80 1.13
CA PHE A 126 -20.28 2.64 2.30
C PHE A 126 -20.19 1.91 3.65
N ASN A 127 -20.25 0.58 3.73
CA ASN A 127 -20.00 -0.23 4.93
C ASN A 127 -20.74 0.27 6.18
N SER A 128 -22.07 0.40 6.11
CA SER A 128 -22.90 0.98 7.20
C SER A 128 -22.63 2.44 7.56
N ALA A 129 -21.63 3.09 6.95
CA ALA A 129 -21.17 4.42 7.30
C ALA A 129 -21.64 5.52 6.32
N GLY A 130 -22.59 5.21 5.43
CA GLY A 130 -23.05 6.14 4.38
C GLY A 130 -23.60 7.46 4.93
N MET A 131 -24.34 7.42 6.04
CA MET A 131 -24.83 8.64 6.69
C MET A 131 -23.69 9.49 7.28
N MET A 132 -22.66 8.85 7.86
CA MET A 132 -21.53 9.56 8.47
C MET A 132 -20.58 10.13 7.41
N LEU A 133 -20.35 9.38 6.33
CA LEU A 133 -19.38 9.72 5.29
C LEU A 133 -19.97 10.56 4.15
N GLY A 134 -21.29 10.53 3.96
CA GLY A 134 -21.97 11.05 2.76
C GLY A 134 -21.63 12.50 2.41
N GLY A 135 -21.58 13.41 3.40
CA GLY A 135 -21.26 14.82 3.16
C GLY A 135 -19.83 15.02 2.65
N GLY A 136 -18.84 14.40 3.29
CA GLY A 136 -17.43 14.51 2.90
C GLY A 136 -17.14 13.80 1.59
N CYS A 137 -17.58 12.54 1.45
CA CYS A 137 -17.40 11.75 0.24
C CYS A 137 -18.12 12.38 -0.96
N GLY A 138 -19.33 12.91 -0.78
CA GLY A 138 -20.06 13.60 -1.84
C GLY A 138 -19.32 14.83 -2.36
N ARG A 139 -18.73 15.63 -1.46
CA ARG A 139 -17.88 16.78 -1.84
C ARG A 139 -16.66 16.32 -2.63
N GLU A 140 -15.87 15.37 -2.10
CA GLU A 140 -14.64 14.94 -2.77
C GLU A 140 -14.91 14.28 -4.13
N LEU A 141 -16.00 13.52 -4.26
CA LEU A 141 -16.43 12.94 -5.54
C LEU A 141 -16.81 14.02 -6.56
N ALA A 142 -17.52 15.08 -6.12
CA ALA A 142 -17.83 16.21 -6.99
C ALA A 142 -16.56 16.94 -7.47
N HIS A 143 -15.59 17.17 -6.59
CA HIS A 143 -14.28 17.71 -6.99
C HIS A 143 -13.58 16.80 -8.00
N TRP A 144 -13.66 15.48 -7.80
CA TRP A 144 -13.08 14.50 -8.70
C TRP A 144 -13.66 14.60 -10.12
N ILE A 145 -14.99 14.72 -10.23
CA ILE A 145 -15.69 14.86 -11.51
C ILE A 145 -15.31 16.18 -12.21
N ILE A 146 -15.30 17.30 -11.46
CA ILE A 146 -15.09 18.64 -12.03
C ILE A 146 -13.62 18.89 -12.40
N HIS A 147 -12.70 18.44 -11.55
CA HIS A 147 -11.27 18.76 -11.66
C HIS A 147 -10.40 17.57 -12.07
N GLY A 148 -11.00 16.40 -12.26
CA GLY A 148 -10.31 15.14 -12.53
C GLY A 148 -9.61 14.54 -11.31
N ARG A 149 -9.66 15.19 -10.13
CA ARG A 149 -9.02 14.78 -8.88
C ARG A 149 -9.73 15.34 -7.63
N PRO A 150 -9.72 14.60 -6.49
CA PRO A 150 -10.24 15.09 -5.21
C PRO A 150 -9.37 16.24 -4.67
N GLU A 151 -9.86 17.00 -3.68
CA GLU A 151 -9.06 18.03 -3.00
C GLU A 151 -8.13 17.40 -1.97
N LYS A 152 -8.62 16.37 -1.28
CA LYS A 152 -7.88 15.61 -0.27
C LYS A 152 -7.17 14.40 -0.87
N ASP A 153 -6.21 13.87 -0.14
CA ASP A 153 -5.69 12.54 -0.39
C ASP A 153 -6.79 11.50 -0.12
N MET A 154 -7.29 10.91 -1.21
CA MET A 154 -8.36 9.91 -1.21
C MET A 154 -7.87 8.55 -1.72
N TYR A 155 -6.55 8.30 -1.78
CA TYR A 155 -6.04 7.03 -2.33
C TYR A 155 -6.65 5.80 -1.64
N GLY A 156 -6.78 5.85 -0.32
CA GLY A 156 -7.42 4.77 0.46
C GLY A 156 -8.92 4.54 0.17
N TYR A 157 -9.58 5.45 -0.55
CA TYR A 157 -10.98 5.34 -0.99
C TYR A 157 -11.09 5.17 -2.52
N ASP A 158 -9.99 5.36 -3.25
CA ASP A 158 -9.93 5.24 -4.70
C ASP A 158 -10.19 3.79 -5.11
N ILE A 159 -11.02 3.56 -6.13
CA ILE A 159 -11.26 2.23 -6.70
C ILE A 159 -9.95 1.61 -7.24
N ARG A 160 -9.01 2.44 -7.67
CA ARG A 160 -7.69 2.02 -8.20
C ARG A 160 -6.72 1.51 -7.14
N ARG A 161 -7.11 1.52 -5.86
CA ARG A 161 -6.37 0.84 -4.78
C ARG A 161 -6.50 -0.68 -4.85
N PHE A 162 -7.44 -1.19 -5.66
CA PHE A 162 -7.56 -2.61 -5.95
C PHE A 162 -7.10 -2.88 -7.37
N HIS A 163 -6.34 -3.96 -7.54
CA HIS A 163 -5.99 -4.46 -8.85
C HIS A 163 -7.20 -5.15 -9.49
N GLN A 164 -7.38 -4.99 -10.80
CA GLN A 164 -8.55 -5.51 -11.51
C GLN A 164 -8.75 -7.02 -11.34
N SER A 165 -7.67 -7.80 -11.29
CA SER A 165 -7.76 -9.26 -11.06
C SER A 165 -8.37 -9.65 -9.72
N LEU A 166 -8.42 -8.75 -8.73
CA LEU A 166 -9.08 -8.96 -7.45
C LEU A 166 -10.56 -8.59 -7.52
N THR A 167 -10.88 -7.48 -8.17
CA THR A 167 -12.27 -7.02 -8.32
C THR A 167 -13.09 -7.93 -9.23
N ASP A 168 -12.45 -8.77 -10.05
CA ASP A 168 -13.12 -9.81 -10.86
C ASP A 168 -13.19 -11.18 -10.14
N ASN A 169 -12.64 -11.28 -8.91
CA ASN A 169 -12.55 -12.53 -8.16
C ASN A 169 -13.59 -12.60 -7.02
N ASN A 170 -14.71 -13.28 -7.28
CA ASN A 170 -15.80 -13.44 -6.31
C ASN A 170 -15.37 -14.10 -4.99
N ARG A 171 -14.45 -15.07 -5.02
CA ARG A 171 -13.92 -15.69 -3.81
C ARG A 171 -13.20 -14.65 -2.95
N TRP A 172 -12.29 -13.89 -3.56
CA TRP A 172 -11.55 -12.84 -2.87
C TRP A 172 -12.47 -11.77 -2.30
N ILE A 173 -13.43 -11.27 -3.10
CA ILE A 173 -14.42 -10.27 -2.64
C ILE A 173 -15.19 -10.80 -1.43
N ARG A 174 -15.69 -12.04 -1.50
CA ARG A 174 -16.48 -12.64 -0.42
C ARG A 174 -15.68 -12.78 0.86
N GLU A 175 -14.51 -13.42 0.77
CA GLU A 175 -13.65 -13.69 1.93
C GLU A 175 -13.19 -12.38 2.58
N ARG A 176 -12.69 -11.41 1.78
CA ARG A 176 -12.19 -10.13 2.31
C ARG A 176 -13.28 -9.25 2.89
N SER A 177 -14.45 -9.24 2.26
CA SER A 177 -15.59 -8.49 2.80
C SER A 177 -16.06 -9.12 4.11
N HIS A 178 -16.01 -10.45 4.23
CA HIS A 178 -16.31 -11.14 5.50
C HIS A 178 -15.30 -10.83 6.59
N GLU A 179 -14.00 -10.95 6.33
CA GLU A 179 -12.99 -10.64 7.34
C GLU A 179 -13.08 -9.17 7.78
N SER A 180 -13.22 -8.25 6.82
CA SER A 180 -13.41 -6.82 7.10
C SER A 180 -14.64 -6.55 7.94
N TYR A 181 -15.72 -7.29 7.66
CA TYR A 181 -16.96 -7.23 8.42
C TYR A 181 -16.76 -7.71 9.86
N ALA A 182 -16.27 -8.95 10.02
CA ALA A 182 -16.11 -9.61 11.31
C ALA A 182 -15.08 -8.91 12.21
N LYS A 183 -14.07 -8.24 11.61
CA LYS A 183 -13.05 -7.47 12.32
C LYS A 183 -13.41 -5.99 12.50
N ASN A 184 -14.64 -5.54 12.23
CA ASN A 184 -14.99 -4.11 12.26
C ASN A 184 -14.63 -3.40 13.58
N TYR A 185 -14.68 -4.11 14.72
CA TYR A 185 -14.29 -3.59 16.02
C TYR A 185 -12.97 -4.12 16.59
N SER A 186 -12.26 -4.97 15.84
CA SER A 186 -10.93 -5.44 16.23
C SER A 186 -9.92 -4.29 16.25
N VAL A 187 -8.93 -4.40 17.14
CA VAL A 187 -7.75 -3.52 17.11
C VAL A 187 -6.90 -3.89 15.90
N VAL A 188 -6.62 -2.90 15.05
CA VAL A 188 -5.71 -3.07 13.92
C VAL A 188 -4.30 -2.69 14.37
N PHE A 189 -3.40 -3.67 14.40
CA PHE A 189 -2.00 -3.47 14.76
C PHE A 189 -1.16 -3.05 13.54
N PRO A 190 -0.01 -2.35 13.72
CA PRO A 190 0.79 -1.82 12.60
C PRO A 190 1.26 -2.84 11.57
N HIS A 191 1.34 -4.10 11.98
CA HIS A 191 1.87 -5.22 11.20
C HIS A 191 0.84 -6.32 10.95
N ASP A 192 -0.43 -6.04 11.27
CA ASP A 192 -1.54 -6.95 11.00
C ASP A 192 -1.67 -7.24 9.50
N GLU A 193 -2.05 -8.46 9.18
CA GLU A 193 -2.22 -8.95 7.82
C GLU A 193 -3.54 -9.73 7.72
N PRO A 194 -4.25 -9.60 6.59
CA PRO A 194 -5.48 -10.32 6.36
C PRO A 194 -5.22 -11.83 6.28
N LEU A 195 -6.09 -12.62 6.88
CA LEU A 195 -6.13 -14.08 6.71
C LEU A 195 -7.01 -14.47 5.52
N ALA A 196 -7.97 -13.62 5.16
CA ALA A 196 -8.86 -13.82 4.03
C ALA A 196 -8.24 -13.39 2.69
N GLY A 197 -8.67 -13.99 1.58
CA GLY A 197 -8.33 -13.55 0.23
C GLY A 197 -6.82 -13.58 -0.07
N ARG A 198 -6.11 -14.57 0.50
CA ARG A 198 -4.66 -14.77 0.33
C ARG A 198 -4.34 -15.71 -0.84
N ASN A 199 -3.07 -15.76 -1.22
CA ASN A 199 -2.55 -16.61 -2.32
C ASN A 199 -3.20 -16.36 -3.69
N VAL A 200 -3.76 -15.17 -3.95
CA VAL A 200 -4.41 -14.87 -5.24
C VAL A 200 -3.37 -14.68 -6.35
N ARG A 201 -2.26 -14.02 -6.05
CA ARG A 201 -1.14 -13.81 -6.98
C ARG A 201 0.14 -14.22 -6.28
N LYS A 202 0.85 -15.17 -6.87
CA LYS A 202 2.14 -15.67 -6.37
C LYS A 202 3.18 -15.50 -7.46
N ASP A 203 4.33 -14.95 -7.09
CA ASP A 203 5.46 -14.87 -8.01
C ASP A 203 6.20 -16.23 -8.09
N PRO A 204 7.12 -16.40 -9.05
CA PRO A 204 7.83 -17.67 -9.23
C PRO A 204 8.68 -18.14 -8.05
N LEU A 205 9.12 -17.24 -7.17
CA LEU A 205 9.96 -17.54 -6.02
C LEU A 205 9.17 -17.91 -4.77
N HIS A 206 7.84 -17.73 -4.76
CA HIS A 206 6.98 -17.97 -3.60
C HIS A 206 7.27 -19.29 -2.87
N GLU A 207 7.26 -20.42 -3.58
CA GLU A 207 7.48 -21.74 -2.96
C GLU A 207 8.91 -21.92 -2.44
N GLU A 208 9.88 -21.30 -3.10
CA GLU A 208 11.28 -21.38 -2.67
C GLU A 208 11.50 -20.55 -1.42
N LEU A 209 10.99 -19.32 -1.39
CA LEU A 209 11.09 -18.43 -0.22
C LEU A 209 10.28 -18.97 0.97
N LEU A 210 9.12 -19.58 0.74
CA LEU A 210 8.34 -20.25 1.79
C LEU A 210 9.17 -21.33 2.51
N ARG A 211 9.89 -22.17 1.75
CA ARG A 211 10.78 -23.20 2.34
C ARG A 211 11.91 -22.60 3.17
N GLN A 212 12.35 -21.39 2.83
CA GLN A 212 13.36 -20.63 3.56
C GLN A 212 12.78 -19.87 4.77
N GLY A 213 11.51 -20.09 5.11
CA GLY A 213 10.85 -19.49 6.27
C GLY A 213 10.21 -18.12 6.00
N CYS A 214 10.01 -17.73 4.73
CA CYS A 214 9.35 -16.48 4.42
C CYS A 214 7.96 -16.37 5.07
N VAL A 215 7.73 -15.28 5.80
CA VAL A 215 6.42 -14.85 6.29
C VAL A 215 5.92 -13.77 5.33
N PHE A 216 4.96 -14.13 4.48
CA PHE A 216 4.45 -13.26 3.43
C PHE A 216 3.46 -12.20 3.96
N GLN A 217 3.49 -11.03 3.32
CA GLN A 217 2.49 -9.96 3.45
C GLN A 217 1.70 -9.84 2.14
N GLU A 218 0.44 -9.42 2.19
CA GLU A 218 -0.39 -9.30 0.98
C GLU A 218 -0.48 -7.85 0.50
N ARG A 219 -0.13 -7.58 -0.75
CA ARG A 219 -0.43 -6.28 -1.38
C ARG A 219 -0.92 -6.48 -2.82
N HIS A 220 -2.08 -5.93 -3.18
CA HIS A 220 -2.68 -6.08 -4.51
C HIS A 220 -2.82 -7.56 -4.97
N GLY A 221 -3.08 -8.44 -4.01
CA GLY A 221 -3.21 -9.89 -4.17
C GLY A 221 -1.90 -10.65 -4.19
N TRP A 222 -0.76 -9.95 -4.26
CA TRP A 222 0.55 -10.55 -4.24
C TRP A 222 0.95 -10.96 -2.85
N GLU A 223 1.44 -12.17 -2.72
CA GLU A 223 2.27 -12.59 -1.59
C GLU A 223 3.68 -12.02 -1.78
N ARG A 224 4.05 -10.99 -1.01
CA ARG A 224 5.41 -10.41 -1.01
C ARG A 224 6.15 -10.77 0.29
N PRO A 225 7.47 -11.00 0.28
CA PRO A 225 8.20 -11.35 1.51
C PRO A 225 8.15 -10.25 2.57
N GLY A 226 7.60 -10.52 3.74
CA GLY A 226 7.64 -9.59 4.87
C GLY A 226 8.97 -9.64 5.61
N TRP A 227 9.34 -10.84 6.05
CA TRP A 227 10.54 -11.20 6.81
C TRP A 227 10.73 -12.73 6.80
N PHE A 228 11.85 -13.26 7.29
CA PHE A 228 12.17 -14.70 7.24
C PHE A 228 12.24 -15.34 8.64
N SER A 229 11.27 -16.18 8.97
CA SER A 229 11.16 -16.85 10.25
C SER A 229 12.21 -17.95 10.45
N PRO A 230 12.95 -17.93 11.58
CA PRO A 230 13.86 -19.03 11.92
C PRO A 230 13.12 -20.30 12.34
N ARG A 231 11.79 -20.24 12.55
CA ARG A 231 10.95 -21.40 12.88
C ARG A 231 10.61 -22.26 11.66
N GLY A 232 11.09 -21.89 10.48
CA GLY A 232 10.80 -22.59 9.22
C GLY A 232 9.54 -22.09 8.53
N ALA A 233 9.04 -22.88 7.57
CA ALA A 233 7.94 -22.49 6.70
C ALA A 233 6.63 -22.24 7.46
N ALA A 234 5.94 -21.15 7.10
CA ALA A 234 4.64 -20.78 7.64
C ALA A 234 3.64 -20.55 6.49
N PRO A 235 3.09 -21.62 5.89
CA PRO A 235 2.18 -21.49 4.76
C PRO A 235 0.91 -20.77 5.18
N VAL A 236 0.43 -19.88 4.32
CA VAL A 236 -0.88 -19.23 4.46
C VAL A 236 -1.96 -20.21 4.01
N LEU A 237 -2.87 -20.56 4.91
CA LEU A 237 -3.95 -21.52 4.65
C LEU A 237 -5.18 -20.82 4.05
N ASP A 238 -6.08 -21.60 3.46
CA ASP A 238 -7.37 -21.10 3.01
C ASP A 238 -8.18 -20.54 4.19
N TYR A 239 -8.94 -19.48 3.93
CA TYR A 239 -9.72 -18.78 4.95
C TYR A 239 -10.82 -19.66 5.55
N ASP A 240 -10.82 -19.82 6.87
CA ASP A 240 -11.76 -20.66 7.61
C ASP A 240 -13.00 -19.93 8.12
N TYR A 241 -13.18 -18.65 7.72
CA TYR A 241 -14.28 -17.80 8.16
C TYR A 241 -14.42 -17.73 9.69
N TYR A 242 -13.32 -17.89 10.43
CA TYR A 242 -13.33 -17.98 11.89
C TYR A 242 -14.30 -19.05 12.42
N GLY A 243 -14.47 -20.15 11.70
CA GLY A 243 -15.36 -21.26 12.05
C GLY A 243 -16.83 -21.02 11.76
N ALA A 244 -17.18 -19.96 11.03
CA ALA A 244 -18.55 -19.72 10.59
C ALA A 244 -18.93 -20.61 9.39
N TYR A 245 -20.22 -20.68 9.06
CA TYR A 245 -20.77 -21.39 7.89
C TYR A 245 -20.39 -22.88 7.79
N GLY A 246 -20.26 -23.55 8.94
CA GLY A 246 -19.89 -24.96 9.00
C GLY A 246 -18.41 -25.24 8.71
N GLN A 247 -17.57 -24.21 8.68
CA GLN A 247 -16.11 -24.37 8.61
C GLN A 247 -15.54 -24.68 10.00
N GLU A 248 -14.46 -25.45 10.05
CA GLU A 248 -13.70 -25.65 11.28
C GLU A 248 -12.54 -24.66 11.35
N ARG A 249 -12.34 -24.05 12.53
CA ARG A 249 -11.17 -23.19 12.76
C ARG A 249 -9.89 -23.99 12.66
N HIS A 250 -8.88 -23.43 11.99
CA HIS A 250 -7.55 -24.01 11.95
C HIS A 250 -6.94 -24.08 13.36
N ARG A 251 -6.51 -25.26 13.81
CA ARG A 251 -5.95 -25.47 15.16
C ARG A 251 -4.42 -25.32 15.20
N ASP A 252 -3.74 -25.68 14.11
CA ASP A 252 -2.27 -25.65 13.98
C ASP A 252 -1.81 -24.70 12.87
N TYR A 253 -2.28 -23.45 12.95
CA TYR A 253 -2.00 -22.46 11.91
C TYR A 253 -0.78 -21.58 12.25
N THR A 254 0.41 -22.07 11.88
CA THR A 254 1.71 -21.41 12.19
C THR A 254 1.77 -19.95 11.75
N TYR A 255 1.28 -19.61 10.54
CA TYR A 255 1.28 -18.22 10.07
C TYR A 255 0.43 -17.30 10.95
N ASN A 256 -0.77 -17.73 11.35
CA ASN A 256 -1.62 -16.94 12.23
C ASN A 256 -1.03 -16.80 13.65
N GLN A 257 -0.33 -17.82 14.15
CA GLN A 257 0.40 -17.72 15.43
C GLN A 257 1.55 -16.70 15.32
N LEU A 258 2.34 -16.77 14.24
CA LEU A 258 3.40 -15.80 13.96
C LEU A 258 2.85 -14.38 13.89
N LEU A 259 1.73 -14.18 13.19
CA LEU A 259 1.07 -12.89 13.08
C LEU A 259 0.54 -12.39 14.44
N GLY A 260 -0.05 -13.28 15.23
CA GLY A 260 -0.51 -12.98 16.59
C GLY A 260 0.62 -12.52 17.52
N ASP A 261 1.82 -13.09 17.37
CA ASP A 261 3.01 -12.64 18.11
C ASP A 261 3.42 -11.19 17.75
N GLU A 262 2.97 -10.66 16.61
CA GLU A 262 3.24 -9.29 16.16
C GLU A 262 2.18 -8.27 16.58
N TYR A 263 1.08 -8.71 17.19
CA TYR A 263 0.00 -7.83 17.65
C TYR A 263 0.40 -7.03 18.88
N THR A 264 1.19 -5.98 18.63
CA THR A 264 1.68 -5.07 19.66
C THR A 264 1.87 -3.66 19.08
N PHE A 265 1.85 -2.66 19.95
CA PHE A 265 2.33 -1.30 19.66
C PHE A 265 3.77 -1.09 20.14
N ASP A 266 4.38 -2.11 20.75
CA ASP A 266 5.80 -2.16 21.09
C ASP A 266 6.63 -2.80 19.95
N PHE A 267 7.94 -2.95 20.10
CA PHE A 267 8.76 -3.73 19.18
C PHE A 267 8.34 -5.22 19.23
N PRO A 268 7.97 -5.83 18.10
CA PRO A 268 7.51 -7.20 18.07
C PRO A 268 8.69 -8.21 18.20
N PRO A 269 8.44 -9.48 18.53
CA PRO A 269 9.51 -10.47 18.73
C PRO A 269 10.44 -10.70 17.53
N HIS A 270 9.94 -10.52 16.30
CA HIS A 270 10.73 -10.69 15.08
C HIS A 270 11.59 -9.45 14.74
N HIS A 271 11.56 -8.39 15.56
CA HIS A 271 12.37 -7.18 15.37
C HIS A 271 13.87 -7.49 15.26
N ASP A 272 14.37 -8.46 16.05
CA ASP A 272 15.76 -8.93 15.95
C ASP A 272 16.07 -9.71 14.66
N VAL A 273 15.06 -10.36 14.07
CA VAL A 273 15.21 -11.03 12.76
C VAL A 273 15.39 -9.97 11.67
N ILE A 274 14.53 -8.94 11.66
CA ILE A 274 14.65 -7.83 10.72
C ILE A 274 15.99 -7.10 10.92
N LYS A 275 16.42 -6.89 12.16
CA LYS A 275 17.74 -6.35 12.48
C LYS A 275 18.85 -7.12 11.78
N ASN A 276 18.83 -8.46 11.85
CA ASN A 276 19.82 -9.29 11.20
C ASN A 276 19.75 -9.15 9.68
N GLU A 277 18.56 -9.16 9.07
CA GLU A 277 18.38 -8.92 7.64
C GLU A 277 19.00 -7.57 7.20
N CYS A 278 18.71 -6.49 7.94
CA CYS A 278 19.27 -5.16 7.69
C CYS A 278 20.78 -5.12 7.83
N LEU A 279 21.33 -5.65 8.93
CA LEU A 279 22.76 -5.65 9.19
C LEU A 279 23.54 -6.54 8.21
N MET A 280 22.94 -7.63 7.73
CA MET A 280 23.54 -8.44 6.67
C MET A 280 23.58 -7.69 5.34
N CYS A 281 22.53 -6.94 4.99
CA CYS A 281 22.57 -6.06 3.82
C CYS A 281 23.69 -5.00 3.94
N ARG A 282 23.82 -4.36 5.10
CA ARG A 282 24.84 -3.31 5.36
C ARG A 282 26.27 -3.85 5.36
N ASN A 283 26.50 -5.01 5.96
CA ASN A 283 27.85 -5.52 6.23
C ASN A 283 28.33 -6.61 5.27
N ALA A 284 27.42 -7.26 4.54
CA ALA A 284 27.73 -8.36 3.64
C ALA A 284 26.90 -8.25 2.34
N LEU A 285 25.80 -9.01 2.23
CA LEU A 285 24.83 -8.92 1.16
C LEU A 285 23.49 -9.57 1.54
N ALA A 286 22.41 -9.04 0.97
CA ALA A 286 21.06 -9.58 1.05
C ALA A 286 20.40 -9.64 -0.34
N LEU A 287 19.52 -10.63 -0.53
CA LEU A 287 18.64 -10.74 -1.69
C LEU A 287 17.22 -10.41 -1.26
N PHE A 288 16.61 -9.46 -1.96
CA PHE A 288 15.22 -9.07 -1.81
C PHE A 288 14.42 -9.48 -3.04
N ASP A 289 13.30 -10.17 -2.85
CA ASP A 289 12.35 -10.38 -3.93
C ASP A 289 11.39 -9.19 -4.03
N MET A 290 11.48 -8.50 -5.16
CA MET A 290 10.69 -7.33 -5.52
C MET A 290 9.77 -7.61 -6.72
N SER A 291 9.48 -8.88 -7.00
CA SER A 291 8.70 -9.31 -8.16
C SER A 291 7.31 -8.66 -8.22
N TYR A 292 6.69 -8.31 -7.09
CA TYR A 292 5.37 -7.66 -7.07
C TYR A 292 5.33 -6.23 -7.68
N PHE A 293 6.48 -5.59 -7.95
CA PHE A 293 6.54 -4.28 -8.60
C PHE A 293 5.82 -4.25 -9.95
N GLY A 294 5.20 -3.10 -10.29
CA GLY A 294 4.71 -2.84 -11.64
C GLY A 294 5.88 -2.71 -12.63
N LYS A 295 5.78 -3.38 -13.78
CA LYS A 295 6.85 -3.45 -14.79
C LYS A 295 6.24 -3.15 -16.15
N PHE A 296 6.27 -1.87 -16.55
CA PHE A 296 5.57 -1.43 -17.75
C PHE A 296 6.54 -1.03 -18.86
N TYR A 297 6.09 -1.13 -20.11
CA TYR A 297 6.77 -0.55 -21.25
C TYR A 297 5.93 0.55 -21.89
N LEU A 298 6.50 1.74 -22.05
CA LEU A 298 5.94 2.82 -22.83
C LEU A 298 6.68 2.88 -24.17
N VAL A 299 5.98 2.53 -25.25
CA VAL A 299 6.57 2.35 -26.59
C VAL A 299 5.72 3.00 -27.68
N GLY A 300 6.32 3.22 -28.84
CA GLY A 300 5.64 3.74 -30.04
C GLY A 300 6.23 5.05 -30.55
N PRO A 301 5.74 5.54 -31.71
CA PRO A 301 6.34 6.68 -32.41
C PRO A 301 6.34 7.99 -31.60
N GLU A 302 5.39 8.16 -30.66
CA GLU A 302 5.33 9.33 -29.78
C GLU A 302 5.81 9.07 -28.34
N ALA A 303 6.47 7.94 -28.07
CA ALA A 303 6.90 7.56 -26.71
C ALA A 303 7.78 8.61 -26.04
N THR A 304 8.68 9.26 -26.78
CA THR A 304 9.53 10.34 -26.24
C THR A 304 8.72 11.59 -25.87
N LYS A 305 7.67 11.91 -26.64
CA LYS A 305 6.75 13.01 -26.31
C LYS A 305 5.93 12.68 -25.07
N ALA A 306 5.45 11.45 -24.96
CA ALA A 306 4.78 10.95 -23.76
C ALA A 306 5.70 11.00 -22.53
N ALA A 307 6.91 10.45 -22.63
CA ALA A 307 7.89 10.41 -21.56
C ALA A 307 8.30 11.81 -21.09
N ASN A 308 8.50 12.74 -22.03
CA ASN A 308 8.77 14.14 -21.69
C ASN A 308 7.64 14.75 -20.86
N TRP A 309 6.39 14.50 -21.25
CA TRP A 309 5.24 15.05 -20.54
C TRP A 309 4.94 14.38 -19.19
N LEU A 310 5.05 13.04 -19.12
CA LEU A 310 4.74 12.26 -17.92
C LEU A 310 5.74 12.48 -16.79
N PHE A 311 7.04 12.56 -17.13
CA PHE A 311 8.11 12.50 -16.13
C PHE A 311 8.69 13.88 -15.82
N THR A 312 8.86 14.17 -14.54
CA THR A 312 9.49 15.43 -14.09
C THR A 312 10.95 15.51 -14.48
N ALA A 313 11.67 14.38 -14.54
CA ALA A 313 13.08 14.34 -14.90
C ALA A 313 13.26 14.28 -16.42
N ASP A 314 14.47 14.62 -16.87
CA ASP A 314 14.88 14.37 -18.24
C ASP A 314 15.32 12.91 -18.39
N VAL A 315 14.50 12.14 -19.10
CA VAL A 315 14.70 10.71 -19.35
C VAL A 315 15.23 10.42 -20.76
N SER A 316 15.55 11.46 -21.56
CA SER A 316 16.03 11.28 -22.94
C SER A 316 17.52 10.93 -23.04
N LYS A 317 18.12 10.43 -21.95
CA LYS A 317 19.51 9.92 -21.91
C LYS A 317 19.67 8.73 -22.86
N ALA A 318 20.90 8.29 -23.14
CA ALA A 318 21.13 7.19 -24.07
C ALA A 318 20.44 5.87 -23.63
N PRO A 319 20.06 4.97 -24.56
CA PRO A 319 19.62 3.62 -24.21
C PRO A 319 20.62 2.93 -23.26
N GLY A 320 20.10 2.20 -22.27
CA GLY A 320 20.91 1.64 -21.18
C GLY A 320 21.01 2.57 -19.96
N SER A 321 20.47 3.79 -20.01
CA SER A 321 20.33 4.64 -18.83
C SER A 321 19.04 4.36 -18.05
N THR A 322 19.09 4.56 -16.74
CA THR A 322 17.92 4.62 -15.86
C THR A 322 17.89 5.96 -15.15
N VAL A 323 16.70 6.50 -14.89
CA VAL A 323 16.50 7.79 -14.21
C VAL A 323 15.39 7.64 -13.18
N TYR A 324 15.67 8.04 -11.94
CA TYR A 324 14.64 8.25 -10.93
C TYR A 324 13.88 9.55 -11.21
N THR A 325 12.55 9.49 -11.22
CA THR A 325 11.68 10.60 -11.57
C THR A 325 10.36 10.52 -10.81
N CYS A 326 9.58 11.61 -10.85
CA CYS A 326 8.19 11.60 -10.43
C CYS A 326 7.27 11.67 -11.65
N MET A 327 6.01 11.23 -11.47
CA MET A 327 4.85 11.66 -12.28
C MET A 327 3.99 12.58 -11.43
N LEU A 328 3.43 13.65 -12.00
CA LEU A 328 2.60 14.62 -11.27
C LEU A 328 1.20 14.76 -11.84
N ASN A 329 0.28 15.25 -11.02
CA ASN A 329 -1.00 15.78 -11.51
C ASN A 329 -0.89 17.26 -11.92
N LYS A 330 -1.99 17.81 -12.49
CA LYS A 330 -2.06 19.22 -12.94
C LYS A 330 -1.79 20.24 -11.84
N ARG A 331 -2.00 19.89 -10.56
CA ARG A 331 -1.72 20.75 -9.39
C ARG A 331 -0.28 20.60 -8.88
N GLY A 332 0.56 19.81 -9.55
CA GLY A 332 1.95 19.57 -9.16
C GLY A 332 2.13 18.56 -8.03
N GLY A 333 1.06 17.89 -7.60
CA GLY A 333 1.13 16.84 -6.58
C GLY A 333 1.64 15.51 -7.17
N VAL A 334 2.33 14.72 -6.34
CA VAL A 334 3.06 13.52 -6.80
C VAL A 334 2.13 12.31 -6.94
N GLU A 335 2.06 11.77 -8.16
CA GLU A 335 1.28 10.59 -8.52
C GLU A 335 2.06 9.29 -8.45
N SER A 336 3.37 9.39 -8.52
CA SER A 336 4.29 8.28 -8.45
C SER A 336 5.69 8.82 -8.28
N ASP A 337 6.53 8.08 -7.59
CA ASP A 337 7.96 8.08 -7.81
C ASP A 337 8.40 6.72 -8.33
N LEU A 338 9.23 6.72 -9.37
CA LEU A 338 9.54 5.53 -10.15
C LEU A 338 10.88 5.67 -10.86
N THR A 339 11.36 4.56 -11.40
CA THR A 339 12.53 4.54 -12.28
C THR A 339 12.11 4.32 -13.72
N VAL A 340 12.67 5.13 -14.61
CA VAL A 340 12.45 5.05 -16.06
C VAL A 340 13.75 4.75 -16.75
N SER A 341 13.78 3.66 -17.50
CA SER A 341 14.94 3.19 -18.25
C SER A 341 14.71 3.36 -19.74
N ARG A 342 15.59 4.06 -20.45
CA ARG A 342 15.52 4.06 -21.92
C ARG A 342 16.05 2.73 -22.44
N ILE A 343 15.30 2.09 -23.32
CA ILE A 343 15.60 0.75 -23.85
C ILE A 343 15.79 0.80 -25.37
N SER A 344 16.50 -0.21 -25.88
CA SER A 344 16.54 -0.52 -27.31
C SER A 344 15.44 -1.53 -27.65
N PRO A 345 14.88 -1.50 -28.88
CA PRO A 345 13.95 -2.51 -29.32
C PRO A 345 14.62 -3.88 -29.36
N GLY A 346 13.86 -4.92 -29.05
CA GLY A 346 14.35 -6.30 -29.01
C GLY A 346 13.45 -7.27 -29.76
N ASP A 347 13.60 -8.56 -29.43
CA ASP A 347 12.79 -9.64 -29.95
C ASP A 347 11.34 -9.53 -29.44
N PRO A 348 10.32 -9.50 -30.33
CA PRO A 348 8.91 -9.51 -29.93
C PRO A 348 8.51 -10.63 -28.96
N ALA A 349 9.22 -11.76 -28.96
CA ALA A 349 8.95 -12.89 -28.08
C ALA A 349 9.54 -12.74 -26.67
N SER A 350 10.42 -11.76 -26.45
CA SER A 350 11.07 -11.56 -25.16
C SER A 350 10.31 -10.57 -24.27
N PRO A 351 9.93 -10.95 -23.04
CA PRO A 351 9.33 -10.01 -22.09
C PRO A 351 10.32 -8.94 -21.59
N LEU A 352 11.62 -9.09 -21.88
CA LEU A 352 12.65 -8.14 -21.47
C LEU A 352 12.81 -6.97 -22.43
N ALA A 353 12.48 -7.12 -23.72
CA ALA A 353 12.70 -6.08 -24.71
C ALA A 353 11.68 -6.21 -25.83
N PRO A 354 10.49 -5.61 -25.69
CA PRO A 354 9.46 -5.70 -26.71
C PRO A 354 9.95 -5.07 -28.03
N ALA A 355 9.40 -5.53 -29.14
CA ALA A 355 9.59 -4.88 -30.42
C ALA A 355 8.74 -3.60 -30.51
N PHE A 356 9.33 -2.51 -30.99
CA PHE A 356 8.65 -1.24 -31.21
C PHE A 356 9.39 -0.39 -32.23
N GLU A 357 8.68 0.58 -32.81
CA GLU A 357 9.25 1.64 -33.61
C GLU A 357 9.49 2.89 -32.76
N GLY A 358 10.58 3.62 -33.05
CA GLY A 358 10.96 4.84 -32.34
C GLY A 358 11.68 4.56 -31.03
N ASP A 359 11.33 5.32 -29.98
CA ASP A 359 11.90 5.19 -28.65
C ASP A 359 11.05 4.28 -27.75
N GLY A 360 11.69 3.65 -26.77
CA GLY A 360 11.02 2.83 -25.77
C GLY A 360 11.55 3.11 -24.37
N TYR A 361 10.65 3.02 -23.40
CA TYR A 361 10.95 3.23 -21.98
C TYR A 361 10.42 2.06 -21.17
N TYR A 362 11.24 1.54 -20.27
CA TYR A 362 10.86 0.56 -19.26
C TYR A 362 10.66 1.26 -17.92
N LEU A 363 9.56 0.97 -17.24
CA LEU A 363 9.13 1.60 -16.00
C LEU A 363 9.09 0.53 -14.92
N ALA A 364 9.82 0.75 -13.81
CA ALA A 364 9.65 -0.03 -12.59
C ALA A 364 8.96 0.82 -11.53
N ILE A 365 7.80 0.34 -11.07
CA ILE A 365 6.83 1.09 -10.26
C ILE A 365 6.52 0.30 -9.00
N GLY A 366 6.35 0.98 -7.85
CA GLY A 366 5.96 0.32 -6.61
C GLY A 366 4.70 -0.55 -6.78
N GLY A 367 4.77 -1.81 -6.34
CA GLY A 367 3.73 -2.80 -6.66
C GLY A 367 2.34 -2.45 -6.11
N ALA A 368 2.29 -1.89 -4.90
CA ALA A 368 1.04 -1.47 -4.23
C ALA A 368 0.36 -0.25 -4.89
N VAL A 369 0.94 0.29 -5.96
CA VAL A 369 0.46 1.52 -6.63
C VAL A 369 0.45 1.38 -8.15
N ALA A 370 0.83 0.19 -8.64
CA ALA A 370 0.95 -0.11 -10.06
C ALA A 370 -0.36 0.14 -10.82
N GLN A 371 -1.51 -0.27 -10.26
CA GLN A 371 -2.83 -0.04 -10.85
C GLN A 371 -3.15 1.47 -10.99
N HIS A 372 -2.96 2.24 -9.92
CA HIS A 372 -3.14 3.69 -9.95
C HIS A 372 -2.26 4.37 -11.00
N ASN A 373 -1.00 3.96 -11.09
CA ASN A 373 -0.05 4.50 -12.05
C ASN A 373 -0.35 4.07 -13.49
N TRP A 374 -0.81 2.85 -13.71
CA TRP A 374 -1.32 2.39 -15.00
C TRP A 374 -2.46 3.27 -15.49
N SER A 375 -3.47 3.50 -14.64
CA SER A 375 -4.59 4.39 -14.96
C SER A 375 -4.12 5.83 -15.20
N HIS A 376 -3.22 6.35 -14.37
CA HIS A 376 -2.71 7.72 -14.55
C HIS A 376 -2.01 7.91 -15.90
N ILE A 377 -1.09 6.99 -16.27
CA ILE A 377 -0.39 7.04 -17.55
C ILE A 377 -1.40 6.92 -18.69
N THR A 378 -2.32 5.96 -18.61
CA THR A 378 -3.34 5.71 -19.63
C THR A 378 -4.21 6.96 -19.86
N SER A 379 -4.71 7.60 -18.80
CA SER A 379 -5.49 8.84 -18.92
C SER A 379 -4.69 9.95 -19.59
N VAL A 380 -3.42 10.13 -19.23
CA VAL A 380 -2.55 11.15 -19.83
C VAL A 380 -2.33 10.88 -21.33
N LEU A 381 -2.05 9.64 -21.72
CA LEU A 381 -1.88 9.27 -23.13
C LEU A 381 -3.15 9.54 -23.94
N GLN A 382 -4.33 9.22 -23.38
CA GLN A 382 -5.63 9.49 -24.01
C GLN A 382 -5.91 10.99 -24.11
N ASP A 383 -5.66 11.78 -23.06
CA ASP A 383 -5.86 13.23 -23.03
C ASP A 383 -5.06 13.92 -24.13
N MET A 384 -3.81 13.49 -24.29
CA MET A 384 -2.89 14.02 -25.29
C MET A 384 -3.07 13.40 -26.68
N LYS A 385 -3.90 12.35 -26.80
CA LYS A 385 -4.13 11.57 -28.03
C LYS A 385 -2.83 11.04 -28.66
N LEU A 386 -1.89 10.60 -27.83
CA LEU A 386 -0.56 10.16 -28.29
C LEU A 386 -0.62 8.76 -28.90
N GLN A 387 0.11 8.57 -30.00
CA GLN A 387 0.32 7.26 -30.63
C GLN A 387 1.39 6.48 -29.84
N CYS A 388 1.00 5.98 -28.68
CA CYS A 388 1.83 5.17 -27.79
C CYS A 388 1.06 3.92 -27.34
N LYS A 389 1.80 2.89 -26.94
CA LYS A 389 1.28 1.72 -26.24
C LYS A 389 1.92 1.64 -24.86
N LEU A 390 1.11 1.32 -23.87
CA LEU A 390 1.56 0.91 -22.55
C LEU A 390 1.37 -0.60 -22.46
N LEU A 391 2.43 -1.33 -22.17
CA LEU A 391 2.40 -2.79 -22.00
C LEU A 391 2.66 -3.12 -20.54
N ASP A 392 1.86 -4.00 -19.96
CA ASP A 392 2.08 -4.51 -18.60
C ASP A 392 2.81 -5.85 -18.65
N CYS A 393 4.03 -5.90 -18.13
CA CYS A 393 4.83 -7.12 -18.01
C CYS A 393 5.09 -7.52 -16.55
N SER A 394 4.26 -7.06 -15.62
CA SER A 394 4.44 -7.27 -14.18
C SER A 394 4.37 -8.74 -13.78
N GLU A 395 3.54 -9.55 -14.44
CA GLU A 395 3.42 -11.00 -14.17
C GLU A 395 4.40 -11.87 -14.98
N GLU A 396 5.04 -11.28 -15.99
CA GLU A 396 5.94 -11.97 -16.92
C GLU A 396 7.41 -11.85 -16.52
N LEU A 397 7.72 -10.91 -15.63
CA LEU A 397 9.06 -10.64 -15.13
C LEU A 397 9.08 -10.71 -13.60
N GLY A 398 9.98 -11.50 -13.02
CA GLY A 398 10.40 -11.34 -11.64
C GLY A 398 11.42 -10.21 -11.50
N MET A 399 11.65 -9.76 -10.27
CA MET A 399 12.62 -8.72 -9.94
C MET A 399 13.32 -9.05 -8.62
N MET A 400 14.62 -9.35 -8.68
CA MET A 400 15.42 -9.65 -7.50
C MET A 400 16.43 -8.53 -7.28
N SER A 401 16.48 -7.96 -6.08
CA SER A 401 17.46 -6.93 -5.72
C SER A 401 18.55 -7.54 -4.84
N ILE A 402 19.78 -7.56 -5.34
CA ILE A 402 20.94 -8.12 -4.64
C ILE A 402 21.80 -6.95 -4.18
N GLN A 403 21.83 -6.70 -2.88
CA GLN A 403 22.32 -5.45 -2.31
C GLN A 403 23.26 -5.71 -1.13
N GLY A 404 24.32 -4.92 -1.03
CA GLY A 404 25.34 -4.97 0.02
C GLY A 404 26.76 -4.89 -0.53
N PRO A 405 27.76 -4.59 0.31
CA PRO A 405 29.15 -4.40 -0.11
C PRO A 405 29.77 -5.59 -0.88
N LEU A 406 29.28 -6.81 -0.67
CA LEU A 406 29.77 -8.01 -1.35
C LEU A 406 28.97 -8.37 -2.63
N SER A 407 27.91 -7.63 -2.96
CA SER A 407 27.01 -7.96 -4.07
C SER A 407 27.74 -8.08 -5.42
N ARG A 408 28.67 -7.16 -5.73
CA ARG A 408 29.51 -7.23 -6.95
C ARG A 408 30.31 -8.51 -7.03
N VAL A 409 31.00 -8.88 -5.95
CA VAL A 409 31.88 -10.06 -5.93
C VAL A 409 31.06 -11.31 -6.26
N VAL A 410 29.91 -11.44 -5.61
CA VAL A 410 28.99 -12.57 -5.82
C VAL A 410 28.36 -12.55 -7.20
N LEU A 411 27.82 -11.41 -7.65
CA LEU A 411 27.18 -11.31 -8.95
C LEU A 411 28.15 -11.49 -10.11
N GLN A 412 29.44 -11.18 -9.92
CA GLN A 412 30.45 -11.40 -10.97
C GLN A 412 30.63 -12.89 -11.30
N GLU A 413 30.31 -13.80 -10.37
CA GLU A 413 30.32 -15.25 -10.60
C GLU A 413 29.07 -15.74 -11.36
N VAL A 414 28.01 -14.94 -11.36
CA VAL A 414 26.70 -15.30 -11.93
C VAL A 414 26.47 -14.64 -13.30
N LEU A 415 26.96 -13.42 -13.47
CA LEU A 415 26.76 -12.57 -14.64
C LEU A 415 27.94 -12.65 -15.60
N ASP A 416 27.65 -12.67 -16.90
CA ASP A 416 28.65 -12.71 -17.99
C ASP A 416 29.21 -11.33 -18.39
N THR A 417 29.03 -10.31 -17.55
CA THR A 417 29.44 -8.93 -17.83
C THR A 417 30.38 -8.39 -16.77
N ASP A 418 31.24 -7.43 -17.14
CA ASP A 418 32.06 -6.70 -16.18
C ASP A 418 31.20 -5.75 -15.33
N LEU A 419 31.25 -5.94 -14.01
CA LEU A 419 30.53 -5.16 -13.00
C LEU A 419 31.37 -4.05 -12.35
N SER A 420 32.55 -3.75 -12.91
CA SER A 420 33.38 -2.59 -12.54
C SER A 420 32.60 -1.27 -12.68
N ASN A 421 33.06 -0.22 -11.99
CA ASN A 421 32.36 1.07 -12.04
C ASN A 421 32.39 1.70 -13.43
N GLU A 422 33.49 1.49 -14.14
CA GLU A 422 33.75 2.00 -15.47
C GLU A 422 32.88 1.28 -16.51
N ALA A 423 32.79 -0.05 -16.43
CA ALA A 423 32.00 -0.84 -17.36
C ALA A 423 30.50 -0.78 -17.07
N PHE A 424 30.09 -0.74 -15.79
CA PHE A 424 28.69 -0.72 -15.38
C PHE A 424 28.42 0.43 -14.38
N PRO A 425 28.33 1.68 -14.84
CA PRO A 425 28.13 2.83 -13.97
C PRO A 425 26.79 2.79 -13.22
N PHE A 426 26.71 3.50 -12.10
CA PHE A 426 25.45 3.66 -11.36
C PHE A 426 24.36 4.30 -12.25
N SER A 427 23.10 3.92 -12.02
CA SER A 427 21.95 4.43 -12.77
C SER A 427 21.96 4.03 -14.26
N THR A 428 22.49 2.85 -14.56
CA THR A 428 22.44 2.23 -15.89
C THR A 428 21.87 0.82 -15.80
N HIS A 429 21.50 0.25 -16.95
CA HIS A 429 21.05 -1.12 -17.10
C HIS A 429 21.59 -1.76 -18.37
N LYS A 430 21.67 -3.09 -18.39
CA LYS A 430 22.10 -3.89 -19.53
C LYS A 430 21.30 -5.18 -19.60
N LEU A 431 21.10 -5.70 -20.80
CA LEU A 431 20.74 -7.11 -20.99
C LEU A 431 22.03 -7.94 -20.92
N VAL A 432 22.04 -8.93 -20.04
CA VAL A 432 23.21 -9.77 -19.73
C VAL A 432 22.74 -11.21 -19.53
N THR A 433 23.67 -12.16 -19.51
CA THR A 433 23.39 -13.55 -19.17
C THR A 433 23.65 -13.77 -17.68
N ALA A 434 22.65 -14.31 -16.97
CA ALA A 434 22.75 -14.80 -15.60
C ALA A 434 22.44 -16.29 -15.58
N ALA A 435 23.40 -17.13 -15.17
CA ALA A 435 23.21 -18.59 -15.11
C ALA A 435 22.68 -19.21 -16.44
N GLY A 436 23.09 -18.68 -17.58
CA GLY A 436 22.62 -19.12 -18.90
C GLY A 436 21.24 -18.60 -19.32
N CYS A 437 20.65 -17.66 -18.57
CA CYS A 437 19.38 -17.02 -18.89
C CYS A 437 19.60 -15.53 -19.16
N THR A 438 18.93 -14.96 -20.16
CA THR A 438 18.99 -13.51 -20.41
C THR A 438 18.20 -12.77 -19.33
N VAL A 439 18.80 -11.76 -18.72
CA VAL A 439 18.18 -10.91 -17.70
C VAL A 439 18.49 -9.44 -17.98
N ARG A 440 17.67 -8.53 -17.46
CA ARG A 440 18.03 -7.11 -17.37
C ARG A 440 18.65 -6.85 -16.00
N ALA A 441 19.95 -6.60 -15.96
CA ALA A 441 20.63 -6.12 -14.77
C ALA A 441 20.55 -4.59 -14.74
N MET A 442 20.22 -4.01 -13.58
CA MET A 442 20.11 -2.57 -13.38
C MET A 442 20.86 -2.18 -12.11
N ARG A 443 21.79 -1.23 -12.22
CA ARG A 443 22.62 -0.80 -11.09
C ARG A 443 21.96 0.33 -10.33
N LEU A 444 21.09 -0.03 -9.39
CA LEU A 444 20.33 0.85 -8.50
C LEU A 444 20.22 0.23 -7.10
N SER A 445 19.79 1.04 -6.13
CA SER A 445 19.52 0.58 -4.78
C SER A 445 18.49 1.45 -4.09
N PHE A 446 17.41 0.84 -3.61
CA PHE A 446 16.45 1.47 -2.70
C PHE A 446 16.82 1.29 -1.22
N VAL A 447 17.74 0.38 -0.91
CA VAL A 447 18.27 0.18 0.46
C VAL A 447 19.55 0.98 0.70
N GLY A 448 20.10 1.64 -0.32
CA GLY A 448 21.24 2.55 -0.22
C GLY A 448 22.61 1.89 -0.16
N GLU A 449 22.69 0.64 -0.61
CA GLU A 449 23.92 -0.15 -0.72
C GLU A 449 24.40 -0.30 -2.17
N MET A 450 25.59 -0.85 -2.33
CA MET A 450 26.07 -1.30 -3.63
C MET A 450 25.30 -2.55 -4.08
N GLY A 451 24.82 -2.59 -5.32
CA GLY A 451 24.03 -3.72 -5.79
C GLY A 451 23.40 -3.53 -7.15
N TRP A 452 22.64 -4.56 -7.55
CA TRP A 452 21.88 -4.59 -8.80
C TRP A 452 20.49 -5.19 -8.56
N GLU A 453 19.55 -4.69 -9.33
CA GLU A 453 18.26 -5.33 -9.56
C GLU A 453 18.36 -6.18 -10.82
N LEU A 454 17.96 -7.45 -10.72
CA LEU A 454 17.86 -8.38 -11.84
C LEU A 454 16.38 -8.56 -12.17
N HIS A 455 15.97 -8.08 -13.35
CA HIS A 455 14.65 -8.33 -13.90
C HIS A 455 14.74 -9.55 -14.81
N VAL A 456 13.96 -10.58 -14.48
CA VAL A 456 14.15 -11.94 -15.00
C VAL A 456 12.84 -12.46 -15.57
N PRO A 457 12.81 -13.07 -16.77
CA PRO A 457 11.61 -13.74 -17.26
C PRO A 457 11.07 -14.74 -16.23
N LYS A 458 9.75 -14.82 -16.09
CA LYS A 458 9.05 -15.66 -15.10
C LYS A 458 9.59 -17.08 -15.02
N ALA A 459 9.84 -17.70 -16.17
CA ALA A 459 10.31 -19.08 -16.28
C ALA A 459 11.74 -19.30 -15.75
N ASP A 460 12.57 -18.25 -15.72
CA ASP A 460 13.98 -18.32 -15.35
C ASP A 460 14.26 -17.87 -13.91
N CYS A 461 13.26 -17.30 -13.23
CA CYS A 461 13.41 -16.67 -11.92
C CYS A 461 14.03 -17.62 -10.87
N VAL A 462 13.48 -18.83 -10.72
CA VAL A 462 13.97 -19.82 -9.75
C VAL A 462 15.43 -20.20 -10.04
N LYS A 463 15.77 -20.40 -11.31
CA LYS A 463 17.12 -20.79 -11.73
C LYS A 463 18.14 -19.69 -11.43
N VAL A 464 17.81 -18.44 -11.74
CA VAL A 464 18.68 -17.29 -11.46
C VAL A 464 18.81 -17.07 -9.95
N TYR A 465 17.70 -17.14 -9.21
CA TYR A 465 17.71 -17.05 -7.73
C TYR A 465 18.64 -18.09 -7.11
N GLN A 466 18.50 -19.37 -7.49
CA GLN A 466 19.33 -20.45 -6.96
C GLN A 466 20.81 -20.24 -7.28
N ALA A 467 21.15 -19.78 -8.48
CA ALA A 467 22.53 -19.48 -8.85
C ALA A 467 23.13 -18.35 -8.00
N VAL A 468 22.37 -17.29 -7.74
CA VAL A 468 22.80 -16.19 -6.87
C VAL A 468 22.99 -16.66 -5.42
N MET A 469 22.02 -17.41 -4.88
CA MET A 469 22.11 -17.93 -3.52
C MET A 469 23.29 -18.90 -3.37
N GLN A 470 23.55 -19.74 -4.38
CA GLN A 470 24.69 -20.65 -4.39
C GLN A 470 26.03 -19.90 -4.40
N ALA A 471 26.19 -18.91 -5.28
CA ALA A 471 27.41 -18.09 -5.34
C ALA A 471 27.62 -17.29 -4.04
N GLY A 472 26.54 -16.77 -3.45
CA GLY A 472 26.58 -15.99 -2.23
C GLY A 472 26.75 -16.81 -0.94
N ALA A 473 26.57 -18.13 -0.97
CA ALA A 473 26.56 -18.98 0.23
C ALA A 473 27.85 -18.84 1.07
N ARG A 474 29.02 -18.81 0.41
CA ARG A 474 30.32 -18.63 1.09
C ARG A 474 30.53 -17.21 1.67
N HIS A 475 29.70 -16.26 1.25
CA HIS A 475 29.72 -14.87 1.68
C HIS A 475 28.60 -14.54 2.68
N GLY A 476 27.82 -15.55 3.10
CA GLY A 476 26.72 -15.38 4.04
C GLY A 476 25.52 -14.61 3.46
N ILE A 477 25.22 -14.76 2.16
CA ILE A 477 24.02 -14.18 1.58
C ILE A 477 22.78 -14.59 2.39
N THR A 478 21.92 -13.62 2.70
CA THR A 478 20.63 -13.86 3.35
C THR A 478 19.49 -13.40 2.47
N ASN A 479 18.34 -14.06 2.57
CA ASN A 479 17.11 -13.44 2.11
C ASN A 479 16.70 -12.35 3.10
N ALA A 480 16.07 -11.30 2.59
CA ALA A 480 15.52 -10.22 3.40
C ALA A 480 14.19 -9.73 2.82
N GLY A 481 13.27 -9.35 3.70
CA GLY A 481 11.91 -8.97 3.33
C GLY A 481 11.68 -7.46 3.25
N TYR A 482 10.43 -7.07 2.98
CA TYR A 482 10.02 -5.66 2.87
C TYR A 482 10.19 -4.90 4.18
N ARG A 483 10.11 -5.56 5.35
CA ARG A 483 10.39 -4.87 6.62
C ARG A 483 11.83 -4.41 6.75
N ALA A 484 12.77 -5.21 6.23
CA ALA A 484 14.16 -4.79 6.14
C ALA A 484 14.35 -3.67 5.11
N ILE A 485 13.64 -3.73 3.97
CA ILE A 485 13.65 -2.63 2.97
C ILE A 485 13.15 -1.32 3.59
N ASP A 486 12.07 -1.36 4.37
CA ASP A 486 11.46 -0.18 4.96
C ASP A 486 12.44 0.49 5.95
N SER A 487 13.10 -0.29 6.82
CA SER A 487 14.16 0.19 7.70
C SER A 487 15.38 0.73 6.95
N LEU A 488 15.90 -0.01 5.96
CA LEU A 488 17.11 0.39 5.24
C LEU A 488 16.90 1.63 4.38
N SER A 489 15.72 1.78 3.77
CA SER A 489 15.40 2.92 2.90
C SER A 489 15.11 4.21 3.69
N ILE A 490 14.53 4.10 4.89
CA ILE A 490 14.29 5.27 5.74
C ILE A 490 15.61 5.88 6.22
N GLU A 491 16.66 5.08 6.48
CA GLU A 491 18.00 5.56 6.82
C GLU A 491 18.64 6.42 5.72
N LYS A 492 18.30 6.13 4.45
CA LYS A 492 18.77 6.91 3.29
C LYS A 492 17.92 8.15 3.02
N GLY A 493 16.77 8.24 3.69
CA GLY A 493 15.73 9.20 3.38
C GLY A 493 15.15 9.02 1.99
N TYR A 494 15.12 7.81 1.45
CA TYR A 494 14.42 7.58 0.19
C TYR A 494 12.91 7.59 0.43
N ARG A 495 12.21 8.34 -0.42
CA ARG A 495 10.78 8.59 -0.26
C ARG A 495 10.00 7.36 -0.71
N HIS A 496 8.89 7.11 -0.05
CA HIS A 496 7.93 6.09 -0.44
C HIS A 496 6.60 6.74 -0.82
N TRP A 497 6.18 6.56 -2.07
CA TRP A 497 4.82 6.95 -2.48
C TRP A 497 3.78 6.14 -1.73
N HIS A 498 2.70 6.80 -1.27
CA HIS A 498 1.66 6.44 -0.31
C HIS A 498 1.96 6.74 1.17
N ALA A 499 3.20 7.08 1.52
CA ALA A 499 3.56 7.50 2.88
C ALA A 499 4.20 8.89 2.85
N ASP A 500 5.46 8.98 2.41
CA ASP A 500 6.22 10.23 2.33
C ASP A 500 5.71 11.15 1.20
N LEU A 501 5.18 10.55 0.14
CA LEU A 501 4.61 11.23 -1.02
C LEU A 501 3.17 10.78 -1.22
N ARG A 502 2.29 11.75 -1.47
CA ARG A 502 0.89 11.52 -1.78
C ARG A 502 0.46 12.48 -2.90
N PRO A 503 -0.69 12.25 -3.56
CA PRO A 503 -1.18 13.11 -4.65
C PRO A 503 -1.41 14.58 -4.28
N ASP A 504 -1.45 14.92 -2.99
CA ASP A 504 -1.57 16.27 -2.47
C ASP A 504 -0.24 16.86 -1.97
N ASP A 505 0.89 16.14 -2.08
CA ASP A 505 2.24 16.59 -1.71
C ASP A 505 3.07 16.91 -2.98
N THR A 506 3.85 17.99 -2.98
CA THR A 506 4.65 18.39 -4.17
C THR A 506 6.12 17.96 -4.07
N PRO A 507 6.84 17.82 -5.21
CA PRO A 507 8.27 17.55 -5.20
C PRO A 507 9.10 18.58 -4.42
N LEU A 508 8.66 19.85 -4.37
CA LEU A 508 9.39 20.89 -3.64
C LEU A 508 9.28 20.67 -2.13
N GLU A 509 8.07 20.39 -1.64
CA GLU A 509 7.81 20.15 -0.22
C GLU A 509 8.48 18.85 0.27
N ALA A 510 8.53 17.84 -0.60
CA ALA A 510 9.15 16.54 -0.30
C ALA A 510 10.68 16.53 -0.39
N GLY A 511 11.32 17.60 -0.87
CA GLY A 511 12.77 17.66 -1.10
C GLY A 511 13.24 16.93 -2.37
N LEU A 512 12.35 16.72 -3.33
CA LEU A 512 12.60 16.06 -4.62
C LEU A 512 12.72 17.06 -5.79
N ALA A 513 12.93 18.35 -5.52
CA ALA A 513 13.09 19.37 -6.56
C ALA A 513 14.19 19.04 -7.61
N PHE A 514 15.19 18.23 -7.24
CA PHE A 514 16.25 17.78 -8.13
C PHE A 514 15.77 16.85 -9.25
N THR A 515 14.61 16.21 -9.09
CA THR A 515 13.99 15.36 -10.11
C THR A 515 13.18 16.17 -11.12
N CYS A 516 13.05 17.49 -10.96
CA CYS A 516 12.27 18.34 -11.85
C CYS A 516 13.19 19.08 -12.84
N LYS A 517 12.98 18.86 -14.15
CA LYS A 517 13.70 19.51 -15.26
C LYS A 517 13.32 20.99 -15.47
N LEU A 518 13.18 21.75 -14.39
CA LEU A 518 12.80 23.17 -14.39
C LEU A 518 13.83 24.08 -15.08
N LYS A 519 15.09 23.62 -15.22
CA LYS A 519 16.15 24.35 -15.91
C LYS A 519 16.12 24.17 -17.44
N SER A 520 15.36 23.21 -17.96
CA SER A 520 15.20 22.99 -19.40
C SER A 520 13.87 23.55 -19.89
N GLY A 521 13.71 23.67 -21.21
CA GLY A 521 12.43 24.02 -21.85
C GLY A 521 11.49 22.83 -22.05
N ILE A 522 11.84 21.63 -21.56
CA ILE A 522 11.05 20.41 -21.80
C ILE A 522 9.79 20.46 -20.91
N PRO A 523 8.57 20.45 -21.49
CA PRO A 523 7.34 20.51 -20.70
C PRO A 523 7.09 19.20 -19.96
N PHE A 524 6.45 19.27 -18.80
CA PHE A 524 5.92 18.12 -18.06
C PHE A 524 4.62 18.47 -17.35
N LEU A 525 3.78 17.48 -17.08
CA LEU A 525 2.51 17.65 -16.40
C LEU A 525 2.73 18.24 -15.00
N GLY A 526 2.00 19.31 -14.66
CA GLY A 526 2.13 19.99 -13.36
C GLY A 526 3.29 20.97 -13.25
N ARG A 527 4.07 21.18 -14.31
CA ARG A 527 5.22 22.12 -14.32
C ARG A 527 4.86 23.53 -13.86
N GLU A 528 3.79 24.10 -14.40
CA GLU A 528 3.34 25.47 -14.06
C GLU A 528 3.03 25.60 -12.56
N ALA A 529 2.40 24.59 -11.96
CA ALA A 529 2.11 24.58 -10.53
C ALA A 529 3.39 24.52 -9.68
N VAL A 530 4.36 23.71 -10.10
CA VAL A 530 5.67 23.61 -9.44
C VAL A 530 6.46 24.92 -9.57
N GLU A 531 6.48 25.55 -10.75
CA GLU A 531 7.14 26.85 -10.96
C GLU A 531 6.49 27.96 -10.13
N ALA A 532 5.16 28.00 -10.09
CA ALA A 532 4.40 28.94 -9.27
C ALA A 532 4.67 28.74 -7.77
N GLN A 533 4.71 27.49 -7.29
CA GLN A 533 5.06 27.20 -5.89
C GLN A 533 6.51 27.59 -5.59
N LYS A 534 7.44 27.32 -6.50
CA LYS A 534 8.85 27.73 -6.33
C LYS A 534 9.00 29.25 -6.21
N ALA A 535 8.23 30.01 -6.98
CA ALA A 535 8.23 31.47 -6.92
C ALA A 535 7.61 32.01 -5.62
N LYS A 536 6.54 31.36 -5.12
CA LYS A 536 5.85 31.74 -3.88
C LYS A 536 6.59 31.30 -2.61
N GLY A 537 7.40 30.25 -2.70
CA GLY A 537 7.98 29.54 -1.55
C GLY A 537 7.11 28.37 -1.07
N ILE A 538 7.71 27.49 -0.26
CA ILE A 538 7.01 26.35 0.36
C ILE A 538 6.56 26.69 1.78
N PHE A 539 5.35 26.29 2.15
CA PHE A 539 4.75 26.53 3.47
C PHE A 539 4.75 25.30 4.38
N ARG A 540 5.17 24.15 3.83
CA ARG A 540 5.48 22.93 4.57
C ARG A 540 6.66 22.22 3.93
N ARG A 541 7.31 21.37 4.71
CA ARG A 541 8.41 20.53 4.21
C ARG A 541 8.45 19.22 4.95
N LEU A 542 8.78 18.17 4.21
CA LEU A 542 9.13 16.87 4.77
C LEU A 542 10.50 16.96 5.44
N VAL A 543 10.56 16.63 6.73
CA VAL A 543 11.79 16.61 7.52
C VAL A 543 11.99 15.23 8.16
N CYS A 544 13.25 14.93 8.48
CA CYS A 544 13.65 13.71 9.18
C CYS A 544 13.84 14.02 10.67
N PHE A 545 13.38 13.11 11.52
CA PHE A 545 13.54 13.12 12.96
C PHE A 545 14.23 11.83 13.39
N THR A 546 15.03 11.93 14.45
CA THR A 546 15.52 10.78 15.20
C THR A 546 15.20 11.00 16.67
N THR A 547 14.88 9.93 17.39
CA THR A 547 14.72 9.97 18.84
C THR A 547 15.97 9.41 19.53
N GLU A 548 16.26 9.88 20.76
CA GLU A 548 17.31 9.26 21.59
C GLU A 548 16.76 8.02 22.31
N GLU A 549 15.50 8.04 22.72
CA GLU A 549 14.81 6.85 23.22
C GLU A 549 14.44 5.93 22.07
N LYS A 550 14.59 4.62 22.26
CA LYS A 550 14.15 3.61 21.30
C LYS A 550 12.67 3.36 21.50
N VAL A 551 11.85 4.09 20.78
CA VAL A 551 10.40 4.02 20.86
C VAL A 551 9.85 3.62 19.50
N PRO A 552 8.97 2.61 19.41
CA PRO A 552 8.27 2.29 18.17
C PRO A 552 7.40 3.46 17.71
N MET A 553 7.44 3.75 16.41
CA MET A 553 6.61 4.75 15.76
C MET A 553 6.12 4.18 14.42
N PHE A 554 4.92 4.55 14.02
CA PHE A 554 4.20 3.90 12.91
C PHE A 554 3.63 4.90 11.89
N GLY A 555 3.46 6.16 12.27
CA GLY A 555 2.81 7.19 11.46
C GLY A 555 1.56 7.77 12.11
N LEU A 556 1.19 8.98 11.70
CA LEU A 556 0.10 9.82 12.22
C LEU A 556 0.33 10.39 13.63
N GLU A 557 1.43 10.08 14.31
CA GLU A 557 1.79 10.72 15.57
C GLU A 557 1.98 12.23 15.35
N ALA A 558 1.45 13.04 16.27
CA ALA A 558 1.52 14.49 16.17
C ALA A 558 2.94 15.00 16.45
N VAL A 559 3.44 15.92 15.61
CA VAL A 559 4.69 16.63 15.85
C VAL A 559 4.38 17.93 16.59
N TRP A 560 4.94 18.09 17.77
CA TRP A 560 4.77 19.27 18.61
C TRP A 560 6.05 20.11 18.63
N ARG A 561 5.89 21.43 18.64
CA ARG A 561 6.96 22.40 18.87
C ARG A 561 6.38 23.59 19.63
N ASP A 562 7.06 24.02 20.70
CA ASP A 562 6.64 25.17 21.51
C ASP A 562 5.16 25.10 21.98
N GLY A 563 4.71 23.91 22.37
CA GLY A 563 3.32 23.66 22.81
C GLY A 563 2.27 23.73 21.70
N LYS A 564 2.66 23.73 20.42
CA LYS A 564 1.75 23.72 19.27
C LYS A 564 1.99 22.51 18.37
N VAL A 565 0.92 21.96 17.81
CA VAL A 565 1.01 20.94 16.76
C VAL A 565 1.46 21.61 15.46
N VAL A 566 2.60 21.16 14.91
CA VAL A 566 3.19 21.71 13.68
C VAL A 566 3.10 20.75 12.49
N GLY A 567 2.67 19.51 12.74
CA GLY A 567 2.57 18.47 11.72
C GLY A 567 2.23 17.12 12.32
N HIS A 568 2.39 16.08 11.52
CA HIS A 568 2.35 14.68 11.97
C HIS A 568 3.36 13.86 11.18
N ILE A 569 3.73 12.72 11.74
CA ILE A 569 4.61 11.74 11.12
C ILE A 569 3.88 11.06 9.95
N ARG A 570 4.54 10.93 8.81
CA ARG A 570 4.08 10.18 7.64
C ARG A 570 4.50 8.73 7.70
N ARG A 571 5.75 8.53 8.04
CA ARG A 571 6.42 7.23 8.03
C ARG A 571 7.44 7.22 9.14
N ALA A 572 7.53 6.10 9.84
CA ALA A 572 8.58 5.86 10.80
C ALA A 572 9.00 4.39 10.74
N ASP A 573 10.24 4.14 11.15
CA ASP A 573 10.82 2.80 11.29
C ASP A 573 12.01 2.88 12.24
N PHE A 574 12.53 1.73 12.66
CA PHE A 574 13.78 1.65 13.38
C PHE A 574 14.94 1.49 12.41
N GLY A 575 15.88 2.44 12.39
CA GLY A 575 17.11 2.34 11.61
C GLY A 575 18.14 1.48 12.34
N PHE A 576 18.25 0.20 11.98
CA PHE A 576 19.11 -0.76 12.67
C PHE A 576 20.61 -0.49 12.52
N ALA A 577 21.04 0.16 11.43
CA ALA A 577 22.45 0.46 11.22
C ALA A 577 22.91 1.66 12.08
N ILE A 578 22.00 2.59 12.35
CA ILE A 578 22.26 3.76 13.21
C ILE A 578 21.72 3.59 14.65
N ASP A 579 21.00 2.50 14.92
CA ASP A 579 20.41 2.13 16.21
C ASP A 579 19.46 3.19 16.80
N LYS A 580 18.62 3.80 15.94
CA LYS A 580 17.65 4.84 16.32
C LYS A 580 16.30 4.65 15.65
N THR A 581 15.23 5.07 16.32
CA THR A 581 13.95 5.31 15.63
C THR A 581 14.10 6.53 14.72
N ILE A 582 13.68 6.37 13.47
CA ILE A 582 13.68 7.42 12.45
C ILE A 582 12.23 7.69 12.06
N ALA A 583 11.88 8.96 11.91
CA ALA A 583 10.56 9.36 11.45
C ALA A 583 10.64 10.49 10.43
N TYR A 584 9.80 10.44 9.42
CA TYR A 584 9.63 11.49 8.42
C TYR A 584 8.24 12.12 8.57
N GLY A 585 8.17 13.44 8.64
CA GLY A 585 6.90 14.17 8.80
C GLY A 585 6.91 15.53 8.10
N TYR A 586 5.75 15.96 7.62
CA TYR A 586 5.60 17.31 7.08
C TYR A 586 5.33 18.29 8.22
N ILE A 587 6.20 19.28 8.36
CA ILE A 587 6.02 20.38 9.32
C ILE A 587 5.64 21.68 8.63
N ARG A 588 4.85 22.49 9.31
CA ARG A 588 4.42 23.86 8.93
C ARG A 588 4.87 24.85 9.99
N ASP A 589 5.10 26.10 9.58
CA ASP A 589 5.19 27.19 10.54
C ASP A 589 3.79 27.54 11.07
N PRO A 590 3.53 27.47 12.39
CA PRO A 590 2.26 27.90 12.97
C PRO A 590 1.87 29.35 12.65
N ALA A 591 2.83 30.22 12.34
CA ALA A 591 2.58 31.61 11.94
C ALA A 591 2.20 31.76 10.45
N GLY A 592 2.27 30.70 9.64
CA GLY A 592 1.83 30.69 8.25
C GLY A 592 2.82 31.29 7.23
N GLY A 593 4.07 31.56 7.61
CA GLY A 593 5.10 32.05 6.70
C GLY A 593 5.68 30.95 5.78
N PRO A 594 6.22 31.30 4.59
CA PRO A 594 7.06 30.40 3.81
C PRO A 594 8.35 30.09 4.60
N GLN A 595 8.83 28.84 4.51
CA GLN A 595 9.70 28.21 5.51
C GLN A 595 10.76 29.08 6.21
N TRP A 596 10.76 28.93 7.53
CA TRP A 596 11.81 29.19 8.52
C TRP A 596 13.18 28.59 8.12
N PRO A 597 14.31 29.29 8.30
CA PRO A 597 15.64 28.73 8.03
C PRO A 597 15.96 27.63 9.06
N ILE A 598 15.66 26.38 8.73
CA ILE A 598 16.15 25.24 9.51
C ILE A 598 17.62 25.04 9.12
N GLY A 599 18.52 25.69 9.85
CA GLY A 599 19.86 25.15 10.04
C GLY A 599 19.72 23.77 10.69
N ALA A 600 20.47 22.78 10.23
CA ALA A 600 20.33 21.36 10.56
C ALA A 600 20.51 20.98 12.05
N GLN A 601 20.48 21.95 12.98
CA GLN A 601 20.84 21.80 14.38
C GLN A 601 19.84 22.41 15.38
N GLN A 602 18.76 23.08 14.93
CA GLN A 602 17.81 23.77 15.83
C GLN A 602 16.41 23.15 15.83
N ALA A 603 16.30 21.85 15.55
CA ALA A 603 14.99 21.22 15.35
C ALA A 603 14.21 20.94 16.65
N LEU A 604 14.84 20.87 17.82
CA LEU A 604 14.18 20.49 19.06
C LEU A 604 14.83 21.21 20.25
N ASN A 605 14.24 22.32 20.66
CA ASN A 605 14.21 22.83 22.03
C ASN A 605 12.83 23.45 22.24
#